data_AF-A0A420YV39-F1
#
_entry.id   AF-A0A420YV39-F1
#
_cell.length_a   1.000
_cell.length_b   1.000
_cell.length_c   1.000
_cell.angle_alpha   90.00
_cell.angle_beta   90.00
_cell.angle_gamma   90.00
#
_symmetry.space_group_name_H-M   'P 1'
#
loop_
_entity.id
_entity.type
_entity.pdbx_description
1 polymer ?
#
loop_
_entity_poly.entity_id
_entity_poly.type
_entity_poly.pdbx_seq_one_letter_code
_entity_poly.pdbx_strand_id
1 'polypeptide(L)'
;MEHKKQWLLTTTLFISLGLAACGSQSVLSQAEAQAQTTTKTSTTSKAQTTSYFETSDLTATYEESTASKISLQGTTATASGEGVTVNGSTVEITKAGTYIVEGTASKVQLKV
;
A
#
# COMPACT_ATOMS: atom_id res chain seq x y z
N MET A 1 42.91 -2.79 -59.56
CA MET A 1 42.88 -4.15 -60.15
C MET A 1 43.05 -5.11 -58.98
N GLU A 2 41.94 -5.55 -58.39
CA GLU A 2 41.23 -6.79 -58.76
C GLU A 2 42.05 -8.02 -58.38
N HIS A 3 41.64 -8.71 -57.31
CA HIS A 3 41.54 -10.18 -57.15
C HIS A 3 40.75 -10.35 -55.84
N LYS A 4 39.41 -10.36 -55.78
CA LYS A 4 38.41 -11.22 -56.44
C LYS A 4 38.78 -12.69 -56.38
N LYS A 5 38.25 -13.40 -55.37
CA LYS A 5 37.28 -14.50 -55.51
C LYS A 5 37.16 -15.19 -54.16
N GLN A 6 35.95 -15.16 -53.61
CA GLN A 6 35.04 -16.29 -53.57
C GLN A 6 35.58 -17.42 -52.70
N TRP A 7 34.76 -17.84 -51.73
CA TRP A 7 34.05 -19.11 -51.83
C TRP A 7 33.82 -19.64 -50.42
N LEU A 8 32.54 -19.61 -50.01
CA LEU A 8 31.85 -20.48 -49.08
C LEU A 8 32.54 -20.90 -47.76
N LEU A 9 31.84 -20.75 -46.65
CA LEU A 9 31.09 -21.83 -45.99
C LEU A 9 30.65 -21.33 -44.60
N THR A 10 29.35 -21.46 -44.31
CA THR A 10 28.75 -21.90 -43.02
C THR A 10 29.57 -21.66 -41.74
N THR A 11 29.03 -21.03 -40.69
CA THR A 11 28.30 -21.81 -39.66
C THR A 11 27.38 -20.89 -38.84
N THR A 12 26.11 -21.27 -38.83
CA THR A 12 25.04 -20.92 -37.90
C THR A 12 25.45 -21.10 -36.44
N LEU A 13 25.24 -20.09 -35.59
CA LEU A 13 24.85 -20.35 -34.20
C LEU A 13 23.96 -19.24 -33.65
N PHE A 14 22.66 -19.42 -33.86
CA PHE A 14 21.61 -18.82 -33.05
C PHE A 14 21.77 -19.31 -31.60
N ILE A 15 21.98 -18.41 -30.66
CA ILE A 15 21.73 -18.68 -29.24
C ILE A 15 20.63 -17.72 -28.80
N SER A 16 19.39 -18.18 -28.95
CA SER A 16 18.23 -17.59 -28.30
C SER A 16 18.34 -17.86 -26.80
N LEU A 17 18.65 -16.84 -26.02
CA LEU A 17 18.50 -16.88 -24.56
C LEU A 17 17.00 -16.76 -24.24
N GLY A 18 16.33 -17.91 -24.12
CA GLY A 18 14.96 -17.99 -23.66
C GLY A 18 14.90 -17.63 -22.18
N LEU A 19 14.48 -16.41 -21.87
CA LEU A 19 13.97 -16.08 -20.54
C LEU A 19 12.57 -16.68 -20.44
N ALA A 20 12.43 -17.74 -19.66
CA ALA A 20 11.13 -18.26 -19.29
C ALA A 20 10.38 -17.20 -18.46
N ALA A 21 9.62 -16.35 -19.14
CA ALA A 21 8.57 -15.57 -18.51
C ALA A 21 7.47 -16.56 -18.13
N CYS A 22 7.48 -16.99 -16.88
CA CYS A 22 6.38 -17.71 -16.27
C CYS A 22 5.12 -16.86 -16.46
N GLY A 23 4.17 -17.40 -17.19
CA GLY A 23 2.93 -16.73 -17.52
C GLY A 23 2.17 -16.36 -16.25
N SER A 24 1.66 -15.14 -16.23
CA SER A 24 0.43 -14.84 -15.51
C SER A 24 -0.47 -14.15 -16.51
N GLN A 25 -1.40 -14.94 -17.07
CA GLN A 25 -2.56 -14.42 -17.77
C GLN A 25 -3.37 -13.65 -16.74
N SER A 26 -3.18 -12.33 -16.67
CA SER A 26 -4.12 -11.46 -15.98
C SER A 26 -5.38 -11.40 -16.83
N VAL A 27 -6.31 -12.28 -16.50
CA VAL A 27 -7.70 -12.21 -16.94
C VAL A 27 -8.24 -10.81 -16.60
N LEU A 28 -8.69 -10.10 -17.63
CA LEU A 28 -9.61 -8.99 -17.49
C LEU A 28 -10.86 -9.52 -16.80
N SER A 29 -11.04 -9.18 -15.54
CA SER A 29 -12.31 -9.30 -14.84
C SER A 29 -12.75 -7.89 -14.48
N GLN A 30 -13.74 -7.44 -15.23
CA GLN A 30 -14.60 -6.32 -14.90
C GLN A 30 -15.21 -6.63 -13.53
N ALA A 31 -14.69 -5.99 -12.48
CA ALA A 31 -15.25 -6.09 -11.14
C ALA A 31 -16.17 -4.90 -10.91
N GLU A 32 -17.45 -5.21 -10.79
CA GLU A 32 -18.52 -4.34 -10.34
C GLU A 32 -18.16 -3.76 -8.97
N ALA A 33 -18.39 -2.46 -8.79
CA ALA A 33 -18.17 -1.76 -7.54
C ALA A 33 -19.17 -2.22 -6.48
N GLN A 34 -18.86 -3.32 -5.80
CA GLN A 34 -19.52 -3.69 -4.56
C GLN A 34 -18.80 -2.94 -3.43
N ALA A 35 -19.48 -1.96 -2.83
CA ALA A 35 -19.02 -1.28 -1.64
C ALA A 35 -18.98 -2.28 -0.47
N GLN A 36 -17.84 -2.97 -0.35
CA GLN A 36 -17.54 -3.88 0.74
C GLN A 36 -17.16 -3.02 1.95
N THR A 37 -18.11 -2.80 2.87
CA THR A 37 -17.82 -2.28 4.21
C THR A 37 -16.86 -3.25 4.88
N THR A 38 -15.57 -2.91 4.84
CA THR A 38 -14.50 -3.74 5.37
C THR A 38 -14.33 -3.38 6.84
N THR A 39 -14.89 -4.18 7.75
CA THR A 39 -14.61 -4.05 9.18
C THR A 39 -13.16 -4.45 9.41
N LYS A 40 -12.26 -3.47 9.55
CA LYS A 40 -10.86 -3.72 9.92
C LYS A 40 -10.75 -3.96 11.42
N THR A 41 -10.49 -5.21 11.79
CA THR A 41 -10.06 -5.55 13.14
C THR A 41 -8.63 -5.04 13.34
N SER A 42 -8.42 -4.10 14.25
CA SER A 42 -7.07 -3.67 14.64
C SER A 42 -6.36 -4.80 15.38
N THR A 43 -5.14 -5.17 14.97
CA THR A 43 -4.35 -6.18 15.68
C THR A 43 -3.69 -5.56 16.91
N THR A 44 -4.22 -5.89 18.09
CA THR A 44 -3.67 -5.46 19.38
C THR A 44 -2.28 -6.07 19.60
N SER A 45 -1.28 -5.22 19.86
CA SER A 45 0.06 -5.67 20.27
C SER A 45 -0.06 -6.40 21.61
N LYS A 46 0.37 -7.66 21.65
CA LYS A 46 0.20 -8.57 22.79
C LYS A 46 1.15 -8.20 23.93
N ALA A 47 0.85 -7.11 24.65
CA ALA A 47 1.45 -6.84 25.96
C ALA A 47 0.76 -7.73 27.00
N GLN A 48 1.59 -8.52 27.69
CA GLN A 48 1.26 -9.62 28.58
C GLN A 48 0.50 -9.19 29.84
N THR A 49 -0.84 -9.14 29.81
CA THR A 49 -1.72 -9.22 31.00
C THR A 49 -3.13 -9.70 30.60
N THR A 50 -3.27 -10.96 30.17
CA THR A 50 -4.57 -11.54 29.74
C THR A 50 -5.43 -12.08 30.88
N SER A 51 -5.04 -11.87 32.15
CA SER A 51 -5.74 -12.47 33.30
C SER A 51 -7.08 -11.81 33.64
N TYR A 52 -7.34 -10.60 33.14
CA TYR A 52 -8.50 -9.78 33.53
C TYR A 52 -9.35 -9.32 32.35
N PHE A 53 -8.95 -9.62 31.11
CA PHE A 53 -9.60 -9.15 29.90
C PHE A 53 -10.12 -10.35 29.10
N GLU A 54 -11.40 -10.31 28.76
CA GLU A 54 -12.01 -11.28 27.88
C GLU A 54 -11.63 -11.01 26.42
N THR A 55 -11.83 -11.99 25.54
CA THR A 55 -11.50 -11.81 24.10
C THR A 55 -12.25 -10.61 23.49
N SER A 56 -13.45 -10.31 23.97
CA SER A 56 -14.23 -9.12 23.59
C SER A 56 -13.52 -7.82 23.93
N ASP A 57 -12.78 -7.79 25.04
CA ASP A 57 -12.06 -6.59 25.50
C ASP A 57 -10.80 -6.35 24.66
N LEU A 58 -10.34 -7.36 23.93
CA LEU A 58 -9.14 -7.29 23.08
C LEU A 58 -9.43 -6.81 21.66
N THR A 59 -10.70 -6.70 21.27
CA THR A 59 -11.11 -6.24 19.94
C THR A 59 -11.59 -4.80 20.00
N ALA A 60 -10.84 -3.89 19.36
CA ALA A 60 -11.31 -2.56 19.04
C ALA A 60 -11.92 -2.57 17.64
N THR A 61 -13.25 -2.45 17.55
CA THR A 61 -13.97 -2.30 16.28
C THR A 61 -14.19 -0.82 15.96
N TYR A 62 -14.03 -0.45 14.70
CA TYR A 62 -14.31 0.89 14.21
C TYR A 62 -14.84 0.85 12.77
N GLU A 63 -15.67 1.83 12.43
CA GLU A 63 -16.21 1.99 11.08
C GLU A 63 -15.26 2.79 10.20
N GLU A 64 -14.39 2.09 9.47
CA GLU A 64 -13.37 2.70 8.59
C GLU A 64 -13.99 3.65 7.55
N SER A 65 -15.19 3.32 7.05
CA SER A 65 -15.88 4.11 6.02
C SER A 65 -16.21 5.54 6.46
N THR A 66 -16.38 5.74 7.78
CA THR A 66 -16.73 7.04 8.38
C THR A 66 -15.52 7.77 8.95
N ALA A 67 -14.39 7.08 9.06
CA ALA A 67 -13.18 7.65 9.64
C ALA A 67 -12.50 8.60 8.66
N SER A 68 -11.97 9.69 9.21
CA SER A 68 -11.07 10.56 8.44
C SER A 68 -9.70 9.88 8.34
N LYS A 69 -9.06 9.95 7.18
CA LYS A 69 -7.79 9.27 6.90
C LYS A 69 -6.64 10.27 6.84
N ILE A 70 -5.54 9.93 7.49
CA ILE A 70 -4.30 10.69 7.50
C ILE A 70 -3.19 9.75 7.02
N SER A 71 -2.56 10.09 5.90
CA SER A 71 -1.45 9.34 5.33
C SER A 71 -0.12 10.07 5.56
N LEU A 72 0.82 9.40 6.23
CA LEU A 72 2.13 9.91 6.60
C LEU A 72 3.19 9.48 5.58
N GLN A 73 3.92 10.46 5.03
CA GLN A 73 4.85 10.30 3.91
C GLN A 73 6.21 10.92 4.24
N GLY A 74 6.88 10.39 5.27
CA GLY A 74 8.17 10.87 5.75
C GLY A 74 8.04 12.21 6.48
N THR A 75 8.32 13.31 5.80
CA THR A 75 8.24 14.66 6.40
C THR A 75 6.92 15.38 6.12
N THR A 76 6.05 14.79 5.31
CA THR A 76 4.76 15.36 4.93
C THR A 76 3.61 14.44 5.34
N ALA A 77 2.40 15.00 5.31
CA ALA A 77 1.17 14.25 5.51
C ALA A 77 0.13 14.70 4.48
N THR A 78 -0.80 13.81 4.15
CA THR A 78 -2.03 14.12 3.45
C THR A 78 -3.20 13.68 4.30
N ALA A 79 -4.34 14.34 4.18
CA ALA A 79 -5.53 13.99 4.94
C ALA A 79 -6.79 14.09 4.08
N SER A 80 -7.76 13.24 4.37
CA SER A 80 -9.09 13.24 3.79
C SER A 80 -10.14 13.00 4.86
N GLY A 81 -11.33 13.57 4.67
CA GLY A 81 -12.40 13.57 5.67
C GLY A 81 -12.51 14.89 6.42
N GLU A 82 -13.43 14.94 7.37
CA GLU A 82 -13.77 16.16 8.09
C GLU A 82 -12.93 16.38 9.35
N GLY A 83 -12.77 17.66 9.72
CA GLY A 83 -12.14 18.04 10.97
C GLY A 83 -10.64 17.83 11.01
N VAL A 84 -10.00 17.53 9.87
CA VAL A 84 -8.55 17.45 9.73
C VAL A 84 -8.05 18.45 8.70
N THR A 85 -6.98 19.16 9.02
CA THR A 85 -6.29 20.05 8.09
C THR A 85 -4.78 19.80 8.16
N VAL A 86 -4.09 20.00 7.05
CA VAL A 86 -2.63 19.84 6.99
C VAL A 86 -1.99 21.19 6.70
N ASN A 87 -1.14 21.64 7.61
CA ASN A 87 -0.35 22.87 7.48
C ASN A 87 1.14 22.53 7.55
N GLY A 88 1.76 22.35 6.38
CA GLY A 88 3.14 21.88 6.27
C GLY A 88 3.32 20.48 6.87
N SER A 89 4.13 20.38 7.93
CA SER A 89 4.37 19.12 8.66
C SER A 89 3.43 18.92 9.85
N THR A 90 2.45 19.81 10.05
CA THR A 90 1.48 19.72 11.16
C THR A 90 0.12 19.30 10.62
N VAL A 91 -0.44 18.25 11.19
CA VAL A 91 -1.83 17.84 10.97
C VAL A 91 -2.64 18.28 12.18
N GLU A 92 -3.66 19.11 11.96
CA GLU A 92 -4.52 19.65 13.01
C GLU A 92 -5.91 19.01 12.93
N ILE A 93 -6.30 18.34 14.02
CA ILE A 93 -7.61 17.75 14.24
C ILE A 93 -8.42 18.72 15.10
N THR A 94 -9.61 19.08 14.63
CA THR A 94 -10.45 20.14 15.23
C THR A 94 -11.85 19.66 15.60
N LYS A 95 -12.24 18.47 15.12
CA LYS A 95 -13.53 17.86 15.43
C LYS A 95 -13.31 16.54 16.17
N ALA A 96 -14.25 16.19 17.02
CA ALA A 96 -14.31 14.85 17.58
C ALA A 96 -14.65 13.84 16.47
N GLY A 97 -14.03 12.66 16.52
CA GLY A 97 -14.28 11.60 15.55
C GLY A 97 -13.20 10.53 15.57
N THR A 98 -13.34 9.54 14.70
CA THR A 98 -12.34 8.48 14.49
C THR A 98 -11.41 8.88 13.35
N TYR A 99 -10.11 8.79 13.61
CA TYR A 99 -9.05 9.11 12.65
C TYR A 99 -8.17 7.90 12.43
N ILE A 100 -7.99 7.51 11.17
CA ILE A 100 -7.06 6.45 10.78
C ILE A 100 -5.77 7.11 10.32
N VAL A 101 -4.70 6.88 11.06
CA VAL A 101 -3.37 7.39 10.76
C VAL A 101 -2.50 6.24 10.28
N GLU A 102 -1.97 6.34 9.05
CA GLU A 102 -1.19 5.27 8.42
C GLU A 102 0.05 5.81 7.69
N GLY A 103 1.07 4.97 7.53
CA GLY A 103 2.34 5.32 6.86
C GLY A 103 3.50 5.58 7.82
N THR A 104 4.53 6.26 7.33
CA THR A 104 5.78 6.51 8.07
C THR A 104 5.97 8.01 8.26
N ALA A 105 6.21 8.45 9.50
CA ALA A 105 6.56 9.84 9.79
C ALA A 105 7.99 9.95 10.35
N SER A 106 8.71 10.96 9.89
CA SER A 106 10.03 11.35 10.38
C SER A 106 9.99 12.69 11.10
N LYS A 107 9.12 13.62 10.68
CA LYS A 107 9.00 14.98 11.24
C LYS A 107 7.57 15.54 11.19
N VAL A 108 6.55 14.68 11.26
CA VAL A 108 5.14 15.12 11.27
C VAL A 108 4.66 15.28 12.72
N GLN A 109 3.91 16.35 12.99
CA GLN A 109 3.21 16.56 14.26
C GLN A 109 1.71 16.34 14.06
N LEU A 110 1.09 15.61 14.99
CA LEU A 110 -0.36 15.56 15.14
C LEU A 110 -0.76 16.48 16.29
N LYS A 111 -1.59 17.48 16.00
CA LYS A 111 -2.20 18.39 16.98
C LYS A 111 -3.69 18.05 17.06
N VAL A 112 -4.18 17.81 18.28
CA VAL A 112 -5.57 17.41 18.57
C VAL A 112 -6.16 18.35 19.60
#